data_AF-A0A0V9UIA8-F1
#
_entry.id   AF-A0A0V9UIA8-F1
#
_cell.length_a   1.000
_cell.length_b   1.000
_cell.length_c   1.000
_cell.angle_alpha   90.00
_cell.angle_beta   90.00
_cell.angle_gamma   90.00
#
_symmetry.space_group_name_H-M   'P 1'
#
loop_
_entity.id
_entity.type
_entity.pdbx_description
1 polymer ?
#
loop_
_entity_poly.entity_id
_entity_poly.type
_entity_poly.pdbx_seq_one_letter_code
_entity_poly.pdbx_strand_id
1 'polypeptide(L)'
;MSKDEAGRVPSPEEPDKPEQPVPDVTPAGPETPTVPDVPPGPDIPDVPPIDPEPSPDPDVTPREDDVHEAQVHVAQVHEAEIVEPGAVDAGIVDSGVRAPTIEEITGYTADGVPTFESVREKIEQRSATAFAAEELAHATGAGRTLEEQYEERKAAAADRLAEIRRSLRSE
;
A
#
# COMPACT_ATOMS: atom_id res chain seq x y z
N MET A 1 -24.26 58.68 54.42
CA MET A 1 -23.17 59.56 53.94
C MET A 1 -21.86 59.03 54.50
N SER A 2 -20.89 58.74 53.62
CA SER A 2 -19.44 58.58 53.87
C SER A 2 -18.98 57.42 54.75
N LYS A 3 -17.85 56.74 54.53
CA LYS A 3 -16.81 56.72 53.47
C LYS A 3 -15.89 55.53 53.82
N ASP A 4 -15.33 54.89 52.79
CA ASP A 4 -13.92 54.46 52.60
C ASP A 4 -13.25 53.58 53.70
N GLU A 5 -12.76 52.37 53.41
CA GLU A 5 -11.55 52.01 52.64
C GLU A 5 -10.45 51.49 53.60
N ALA A 6 -9.60 50.62 53.09
CA ALA A 6 -8.33 50.13 53.65
C ALA A 6 -8.39 48.87 54.53
N GLY A 7 -8.19 47.73 53.86
CA GLY A 7 -7.75 46.47 54.45
C GLY A 7 -7.04 45.59 53.42
N ARG A 8 -6.21 46.19 52.56
CA ARG A 8 -5.39 45.47 51.56
C ARG A 8 -4.19 44.86 52.29
N VAL A 9 -4.22 43.54 52.48
CA VAL A 9 -3.08 42.74 52.97
C VAL A 9 -1.88 42.83 52.02
N PRO A 10 -0.64 42.77 52.55
CA PRO A 10 0.59 42.99 51.79
C PRO A 10 0.92 41.78 50.90
N SER A 11 1.49 42.06 49.73
CA SER A 11 2.00 41.06 48.79
C SER A 11 3.15 40.25 49.39
N PRO A 12 3.19 38.92 49.23
CA PRO A 12 4.44 38.18 49.37
C PRO A 12 5.30 38.40 48.11
N GLU A 13 6.58 38.71 48.31
CA GLU A 13 7.63 38.76 47.28
C GLU A 13 7.60 37.50 46.41
N GLU A 14 7.57 37.70 45.09
CA GLU A 14 7.77 36.65 44.10
C GLU A 14 9.21 36.12 44.19
N PRO A 15 9.44 34.81 44.30
CA PRO A 15 10.78 34.28 44.12
C PRO A 15 11.21 34.46 42.66
N ASP A 16 12.38 35.06 42.50
CA ASP A 16 13.07 35.33 41.25
C ASP A 16 13.09 34.07 40.37
N LYS A 17 12.24 34.03 39.34
CA LYS A 17 12.25 32.97 38.33
C LYS A 17 13.51 33.15 37.50
N PRO A 18 14.33 32.11 37.27
CA PRO A 18 15.35 32.20 36.25
C PRO A 18 14.64 32.49 34.92
N GLU A 19 14.92 33.68 34.38
CA GLU A 19 14.49 34.14 33.07
C GLU A 19 15.20 33.26 32.02
N GLN A 20 14.68 32.05 31.83
CA GLN A 20 15.05 31.22 30.68
C GLN A 20 14.52 31.99 29.47
N PRO A 21 15.39 32.45 28.55
CA PRO A 21 14.94 33.19 27.40
C PRO A 21 13.97 32.29 26.64
N VAL A 22 12.73 32.75 26.48
CA VAL A 22 11.80 32.14 25.53
C VAL A 22 12.52 32.10 24.18
N PRO A 23 12.70 30.93 23.56
CA PRO A 23 13.31 30.89 22.24
C PRO A 23 12.41 31.74 21.33
N ASP A 24 12.99 32.77 20.74
CA ASP A 24 12.34 33.60 19.74
C ASP A 24 11.96 32.68 18.58
N VAL A 25 10.72 32.19 18.58
CA VAL A 25 10.13 31.50 17.43
C VAL A 25 9.74 32.58 16.43
N THR A 26 10.75 33.26 15.91
CA THR A 26 10.62 33.99 14.66
C THR A 26 10.11 32.96 13.65
N PRO A 27 8.92 33.13 13.03
CA PRO A 27 8.47 32.23 11.99
C PRO A 27 9.54 32.27 10.91
N ALA A 28 10.25 31.15 10.74
CA ALA A 28 11.27 31.02 9.73
C ALA A 28 10.64 31.42 8.38
N GLY A 29 11.37 32.23 7.62
CA GLY A 29 11.11 32.40 6.20
C GLY A 29 11.18 31.04 5.48
N PRO A 30 11.06 31.01 4.15
CA PRO A 30 11.11 29.77 3.37
C PRO A 30 12.55 29.20 3.32
N GLU A 31 13.15 28.97 4.48
CA GLU A 31 14.39 28.24 4.63
C GLU A 31 14.02 26.76 4.48
N THR A 32 14.57 26.14 3.45
CA THR A 32 14.46 24.70 3.21
C THR A 32 14.91 23.97 4.48
N PRO A 33 14.14 23.02 5.05
CA PRO A 33 14.55 22.35 6.27
C PRO A 33 15.86 21.61 6.00
N THR A 34 16.93 22.01 6.71
CA THR A 34 18.20 21.27 6.73
C THR A 34 17.90 19.86 7.24
N VAL A 35 18.03 18.89 6.34
CA VAL A 35 17.97 17.47 6.66
C VAL A 35 19.11 17.20 7.66
N PRO A 36 18.84 16.57 8.83
CA PRO A 36 19.90 16.14 9.73
C PRO A 36 20.87 15.24 8.95
N ASP A 37 22.18 15.44 9.14
CA ASP A 37 23.22 14.68 8.46
C ASP A 37 23.02 13.18 8.76
N VAL A 38 22.40 12.47 7.80
CA VAL A 38 22.24 11.03 7.85
C VAL A 38 23.61 10.47 7.49
N PRO A 39 24.24 9.67 8.37
CA PRO A 39 25.51 9.05 8.03
C PRO A 39 25.34 8.28 6.72
N PRO A 40 26.30 8.32 5.79
CA PRO A 40 26.18 7.61 4.53
C PRO A 40 25.85 6.15 4.84
N GLY A 41 24.78 5.66 4.21
CA GLY A 41 24.44 4.24 4.26
C GLY A 41 25.64 3.41 3.80
N PRO A 42 25.71 2.12 4.19
CA PRO A 42 26.75 1.24 3.66
C PRO A 42 26.77 1.33 2.12
N ASP A 43 27.97 1.42 1.54
CA ASP A 43 28.14 1.43 0.09
C ASP A 43 27.36 0.26 -0.51
N ILE A 44 26.28 0.59 -1.23
CA ILE A 44 25.55 -0.41 -2.00
C ILE A 44 26.54 -0.85 -3.07
N PRO A 45 26.96 -2.14 -3.08
CA PRO A 45 27.85 -2.60 -4.12
C PRO A 45 27.18 -2.30 -5.46
N ASP A 46 27.94 -1.71 -6.38
CA ASP A 46 27.48 -1.42 -7.73
C ASP A 46 27.09 -2.76 -8.36
N VAL A 47 25.80 -3.07 -8.32
CA VAL A 47 25.25 -4.27 -8.95
C VAL A 47 25.45 -4.01 -10.43
N PRO A 48 26.32 -4.76 -11.13
CA PRO A 48 26.46 -4.57 -12.56
C PRO A 48 25.07 -4.66 -13.17
N PRO A 49 24.75 -3.82 -14.18
CA PRO A 49 23.47 -3.92 -14.86
C PRO A 49 23.27 -5.39 -15.20
N ILE A 50 22.17 -5.97 -14.71
CA ILE A 50 21.74 -7.30 -15.14
C ILE A 50 21.48 -7.10 -16.62
N ASP A 51 22.42 -7.54 -17.46
CA ASP A 51 22.15 -7.65 -18.89
C ASP A 51 20.85 -8.45 -18.99
N PRO A 52 19.77 -7.89 -19.55
CA PRO A 52 18.54 -8.62 -19.68
C PRO A 52 18.90 -9.86 -20.49
N GLU A 53 18.80 -11.04 -19.85
CA GLU A 53 18.99 -12.28 -20.56
C GLU A 53 18.07 -12.24 -21.79
N PRO A 54 18.57 -12.64 -22.98
CA PRO A 54 17.75 -12.63 -24.18
C PRO A 54 16.46 -13.38 -23.84
N SER A 55 15.31 -12.77 -24.14
CA SER A 55 14.02 -13.43 -23.96
C SER A 55 14.11 -14.83 -24.55
N PRO A 56 13.72 -15.88 -23.80
CA PRO A 56 13.82 -17.23 -24.31
C PRO A 56 13.06 -17.30 -25.63
N ASP A 57 13.74 -17.72 -26.69
CA ASP A 57 13.11 -17.92 -27.99
C ASP A 57 11.86 -18.80 -27.79
N PRO A 58 10.69 -18.45 -28.36
CA PRO A 58 9.48 -19.25 -28.24
C PRO A 58 9.55 -20.48 -29.14
N ASP A 59 10.71 -21.13 -29.24
CA ASP A 59 10.83 -22.44 -29.86
C ASP A 59 10.95 -23.50 -28.76
N VAL A 60 9.87 -23.62 -28.00
CA VAL A 60 9.57 -24.87 -27.30
C VAL A 60 9.08 -25.83 -28.37
N THR A 61 9.98 -26.33 -29.22
CA THR A 61 9.75 -27.65 -29.83
C THR A 61 9.69 -28.62 -28.65
N PRO A 62 8.55 -29.27 -28.39
CA PRO A 62 8.50 -30.28 -27.34
C PRO A 62 9.58 -31.31 -27.65
N ARG A 63 10.47 -31.53 -26.69
CA ARG A 63 11.42 -32.64 -26.76
C ARG A 63 10.59 -33.91 -26.87
N GLU A 64 10.81 -34.71 -27.92
CA GLU A 64 10.01 -35.90 -28.25
C GLU A 64 10.05 -37.03 -27.18
N ASP A 65 10.65 -36.79 -26.00
CA ASP A 65 10.82 -37.78 -24.93
C ASP A 65 9.73 -37.73 -23.84
N ASP A 66 8.84 -36.73 -23.79
CA ASP A 66 7.77 -36.66 -22.79
C ASP A 66 6.46 -37.32 -23.25
N VAL A 67 6.52 -38.63 -23.49
CA VAL A 67 5.33 -39.49 -23.57
C VAL A 67 4.75 -39.70 -22.17
N HIS A 68 4.01 -38.71 -21.67
CA HIS A 68 3.11 -38.93 -20.54
C HIS A 68 1.83 -39.60 -21.04
N GLU A 69 1.68 -40.85 -20.58
CA GLU A 69 0.54 -41.73 -20.75
C GLU A 69 -0.79 -40.96 -20.70
N ALA A 70 -1.44 -40.83 -21.86
CA ALA A 70 -2.73 -40.18 -21.99
C ALA A 70 -3.75 -40.98 -21.18
N GLN A 71 -4.11 -40.48 -19.99
CA GLN A 71 -5.32 -40.89 -19.31
C GLN A 71 -6.50 -40.54 -20.23
N VAL A 72 -7.00 -41.55 -20.93
CA VAL A 72 -8.21 -41.50 -21.73
C VAL A 72 -9.35 -41.09 -20.81
N HIS A 73 -9.66 -39.80 -20.79
CA HIS A 73 -10.89 -39.32 -20.21
C HIS A 73 -11.99 -39.79 -21.15
N VAL A 74 -12.63 -40.91 -20.79
CA VAL A 74 -13.83 -41.39 -21.45
C VAL A 74 -14.87 -40.29 -21.29
N ALA A 75 -15.06 -39.52 -22.35
CA ALA A 75 -16.09 -38.49 -22.41
C ALA A 75 -17.43 -39.17 -22.13
N GLN A 76 -18.05 -38.84 -21.00
CA GLN A 76 -19.44 -39.18 -20.76
C GLN A 76 -20.28 -38.41 -21.79
N VAL A 77 -20.61 -39.09 -22.88
CA VAL A 77 -21.55 -38.62 -23.88
C VAL A 77 -22.93 -38.54 -23.23
N HIS A 78 -23.38 -37.33 -22.97
CA HIS A 78 -24.75 -37.08 -22.55
C HIS A 78 -25.60 -37.05 -23.82
N GLU A 79 -26.51 -38.01 -23.96
CA GLU A 79 -27.42 -38.08 -25.10
C GLU A 79 -28.50 -37.00 -24.93
N ALA A 80 -28.33 -35.88 -25.63
CA ALA A 80 -29.31 -34.80 -25.67
C ALA A 80 -30.36 -35.09 -26.74
N GLU A 81 -31.61 -35.30 -26.33
CA GLU A 81 -32.77 -35.36 -27.23
C GLU A 81 -33.00 -33.98 -27.87
N ILE A 82 -32.91 -33.92 -29.20
CA ILE A 82 -33.22 -32.70 -29.96
C ILE A 82 -34.74 -32.56 -30.00
N VAL A 83 -35.28 -31.73 -29.12
CA VAL A 83 -36.68 -31.28 -29.16
C VAL A 83 -36.85 -30.35 -30.36
N GLU A 84 -37.79 -30.64 -31.25
CA GLU A 84 -38.18 -29.70 -32.32
C GLU A 84 -38.59 -28.37 -31.69
N PRO A 85 -38.09 -27.22 -32.19
CA PRO A 85 -38.51 -25.93 -31.69
C PRO A 85 -39.97 -25.71 -32.07
N GLY A 86 -40.87 -25.90 -31.10
CA GLY A 86 -42.22 -25.41 -31.20
C GLY A 86 -42.17 -23.92 -31.54
N ALA A 87 -42.92 -23.51 -32.57
CA ALA A 87 -42.98 -22.13 -33.01
C ALA A 87 -43.43 -21.22 -31.86
N VAL A 88 -42.44 -20.65 -31.17
CA VAL A 88 -42.63 -19.59 -30.20
C VAL A 88 -42.75 -18.28 -30.97
N ASP A 89 -43.82 -17.55 -30.67
CA ASP A 89 -44.04 -16.18 -31.10
C ASP A 89 -42.77 -15.35 -30.84
N ALA A 90 -42.35 -14.58 -31.84
CA ALA A 90 -41.02 -13.99 -31.99
C ALA A 90 -40.75 -12.82 -31.01
N GLY A 91 -40.82 -13.09 -29.71
CA GLY A 91 -40.11 -12.31 -28.71
C GLY A 91 -38.64 -12.72 -28.73
N ILE A 92 -37.81 -11.94 -29.42
CA ILE A 92 -36.36 -12.11 -29.45
C ILE A 92 -35.84 -12.07 -28.01
N VAL A 93 -35.55 -13.22 -27.44
CA VAL A 93 -34.61 -13.34 -26.33
C VAL A 93 -33.24 -13.30 -26.97
N ASP A 94 -32.63 -12.12 -26.96
CA ASP A 94 -31.25 -11.90 -27.35
C ASP A 94 -30.36 -12.72 -26.41
N SER A 95 -29.91 -13.89 -26.86
CA SER A 95 -28.76 -14.57 -26.29
C SER A 95 -27.53 -13.73 -26.64
N GLY A 96 -27.36 -12.63 -25.91
CA GLY A 96 -26.49 -11.48 -26.17
C GLY A 96 -24.99 -11.74 -26.18
N VAL A 97 -24.54 -12.61 -27.08
CA VAL A 97 -23.13 -12.77 -27.42
C VAL A 97 -22.81 -11.78 -28.53
N ARG A 98 -22.30 -10.61 -28.13
CA ARG A 98 -21.74 -9.61 -29.04
C ARG A 98 -20.22 -9.73 -29.06
N ALA A 99 -19.61 -9.50 -30.22
CA ALA A 99 -18.17 -9.36 -30.31
C ALA A 99 -17.67 -8.21 -29.40
N PRO A 100 -16.55 -8.39 -28.68
CA PRO A 100 -15.98 -7.35 -27.84
C PRO A 100 -15.56 -6.15 -28.69
N THR A 101 -15.73 -4.97 -28.13
CA THR A 101 -15.35 -3.70 -28.73
C THR A 101 -13.84 -3.50 -28.65
N ILE A 102 -13.31 -2.64 -29.52
CA ILE A 102 -11.89 -2.25 -29.48
C ILE A 102 -11.54 -1.64 -28.12
N GLU A 103 -12.45 -0.90 -27.51
CA GLU A 103 -12.25 -0.28 -26.19
C GLU A 103 -12.15 -1.34 -25.08
N GLU A 104 -12.95 -2.41 -25.15
CA GLU A 104 -12.89 -3.54 -24.21
C GLU A 104 -11.61 -4.38 -24.40
N ILE A 105 -11.13 -4.53 -25.63
CA ILE A 105 -9.92 -5.31 -25.91
C ILE A 105 -8.65 -4.53 -25.56
N THR A 106 -8.60 -3.24 -25.91
CA THR A 106 -7.39 -2.42 -25.77
C THR A 106 -7.37 -1.65 -24.46
N GLY A 107 -8.53 -1.36 -23.87
CA GLY A 107 -8.65 -0.44 -22.76
C GLY A 107 -8.53 1.04 -23.16
N TYR A 108 -8.52 1.37 -24.46
CA TYR A 108 -8.42 2.75 -24.95
C TYR A 108 -9.59 3.10 -25.85
N THR A 109 -10.06 4.33 -25.76
CA THR A 109 -11.02 4.90 -26.72
C THR A 109 -10.36 5.11 -28.08
N ALA A 110 -11.17 5.35 -29.11
CA ALA A 110 -10.66 5.65 -30.45
C ALA A 110 -9.72 6.88 -30.51
N ASP A 111 -9.89 7.84 -29.59
CA ASP A 111 -9.03 9.03 -29.44
C ASP A 111 -7.72 8.74 -28.68
N GLY A 112 -7.49 7.48 -28.28
CA GLY A 112 -6.29 7.05 -27.55
C GLY A 112 -6.32 7.38 -26.06
N VAL A 113 -7.49 7.68 -25.48
CA VAL A 113 -7.65 7.94 -24.05
C VAL A 113 -7.97 6.63 -23.33
N PRO A 114 -7.30 6.27 -22.22
CA PRO A 114 -7.67 5.10 -21.44
C PRO A 114 -9.14 5.14 -21.01
N THR A 115 -9.86 4.03 -21.18
CA THR A 115 -11.21 3.90 -20.64
C THR A 115 -11.15 3.84 -19.13
N PHE A 116 -12.22 4.26 -18.47
CA PHE A 116 -12.30 4.21 -17.01
C PHE A 116 -12.14 2.79 -16.47
N GLU A 117 -12.74 1.79 -17.14
CA GLU A 117 -12.62 0.38 -16.75
C GLU A 117 -11.17 -0.12 -16.84
N SER A 118 -10.43 0.24 -17.88
CA SER A 118 -9.01 -0.16 -18.00
C SER A 118 -8.13 0.39 -16.87
N VAL A 119 -8.39 1.64 -16.45
CA VAL A 119 -7.65 2.28 -15.35
C VAL A 119 -8.03 1.65 -14.03
N ARG A 120 -9.32 1.39 -13.80
CA ARG A 120 -9.80 0.67 -12.62
C ARG A 120 -9.14 -0.69 -12.50
N GLU A 121 -9.25 -1.52 -13.53
CA GLU A 121 -8.68 -2.88 -13.55
C GLU A 121 -7.17 -2.84 -13.29
N LYS A 122 -6.46 -1.90 -13.91
CA LYS A 122 -5.02 -1.74 -13.69
C LYS A 122 -4.67 -1.33 -12.25
N ILE A 123 -5.48 -0.49 -11.62
CA ILE A 123 -5.31 -0.10 -10.22
C ILE A 123 -5.59 -1.29 -9.31
N GLU A 124 -6.66 -2.04 -9.58
CA GLU A 124 -7.00 -3.25 -8.83
C GLU A 124 -5.90 -4.30 -8.92
N GLN A 125 -5.38 -4.56 -10.12
CA GLN A 125 -4.28 -5.49 -10.34
C GLN A 125 -3.01 -5.06 -9.59
N ARG A 126 -2.65 -3.78 -9.67
CA ARG A 126 -1.48 -3.24 -8.95
C ARG A 126 -1.65 -3.34 -7.43
N SER A 127 -2.85 -3.03 -6.94
CA SER A 127 -3.15 -3.09 -5.52
C SER A 127 -3.09 -4.53 -5.01
N ALA A 128 -3.72 -5.47 -5.71
CA ALA A 128 -3.67 -6.89 -5.38
C ALA A 128 -2.22 -7.42 -5.37
N THR A 129 -1.43 -7.03 -6.36
CA THR A 129 0.00 -7.42 -6.43
C THR A 129 0.81 -6.80 -5.30
N ALA A 130 0.57 -5.53 -4.95
CA ALA A 130 1.28 -4.86 -3.86
C ALA A 130 1.01 -5.55 -2.52
N PHE A 131 -0.26 -5.89 -2.22
CA PHE A 131 -0.61 -6.62 -1.01
C PHE A 131 0.05 -8.00 -0.97
N ALA A 132 -0.02 -8.75 -2.07
CA ALA A 132 0.65 -10.06 -2.15
C ALA A 132 2.17 -9.97 -1.99
N ALA A 133 2.79 -8.91 -2.52
CA ALA A 133 4.23 -8.68 -2.40
C ALA A 133 4.63 -8.32 -0.96
N GLU A 134 3.82 -7.52 -0.26
CA GLU A 134 4.04 -7.19 1.15
C GLU A 134 3.99 -8.44 2.05
N GLU A 135 2.97 -9.30 1.86
CA GLU A 135 2.88 -10.57 2.58
C GLU A 135 4.12 -11.44 2.36
N LEU A 136 4.59 -11.52 1.11
CA LEU A 136 5.78 -12.28 0.78
C LEU A 136 7.04 -11.67 1.41
N ALA A 137 7.18 -10.34 1.38
CA ALA A 137 8.31 -9.64 1.98
C ALA A 137 8.37 -9.86 3.50
N HIS A 138 7.22 -9.81 4.19
CA HIS A 138 7.14 -10.08 5.62
C HIS A 138 7.43 -11.56 5.95
N ALA A 139 7.07 -12.48 5.06
CA ALA A 139 7.37 -13.90 5.25
C ALA A 139 8.87 -14.24 5.14
N THR A 140 9.70 -13.34 4.60
CA THR A 140 11.15 -13.54 4.51
C THR A 140 11.85 -13.48 5.87
N GLY A 141 13.06 -14.04 5.96
CA GLY A 141 13.89 -13.93 7.17
C GLY A 141 14.22 -12.49 7.53
N ALA A 142 14.60 -11.66 6.54
CA ALA A 142 14.88 -10.24 6.74
C ALA A 142 13.63 -9.47 7.19
N GLY A 143 12.47 -9.76 6.61
CA GLY A 143 11.18 -9.17 7.01
C GLY A 143 10.88 -9.39 8.49
N ARG A 144 11.04 -10.61 8.98
CA ARG A 144 10.85 -10.93 10.41
C ARG A 144 11.80 -10.16 11.33
N THR A 145 13.08 -10.06 10.96
CA THR A 145 14.06 -9.31 11.77
C THR A 145 13.78 -7.80 11.81
N LEU A 146 13.23 -7.22 10.75
CA LEU A 146 12.85 -5.81 10.73
C LEU A 146 11.61 -5.56 11.60
N GLU A 147 10.64 -6.48 11.56
CA GLU A 147 9.45 -6.42 12.41
C GLU A 147 9.82 -6.51 13.89
N GLU A 148 10.69 -7.44 14.26
CA GLU A 148 11.21 -7.58 15.63
C GLU A 148 11.84 -6.28 16.14
N GLN A 149 12.68 -5.64 15.32
CA GLN A 149 13.31 -4.35 15.67
C GLN A 149 12.29 -3.20 15.76
N TYR A 150 11.24 -3.24 14.94
CA TYR A 150 10.17 -2.25 15.02
C TYR A 150 9.38 -2.39 16.33
N GLU A 151 8.99 -3.62 16.68
CA GLU A 151 8.27 -3.88 17.92
C GLU A 151 9.12 -3.60 19.18
N GLU A 152 10.43 -3.89 19.16
CA GLU A 152 11.34 -3.50 20.25
C GLU A 152 11.37 -1.98 20.45
N ARG A 153 11.50 -1.20 19.36
CA ARG A 153 11.48 0.28 19.43
C ARG A 153 10.14 0.80 19.93
N LYS A 154 9.04 0.18 19.51
CA LYS A 154 7.68 0.54 19.92
C LYS A 154 7.44 0.23 21.39
N ALA A 155 7.91 -0.91 21.89
CA ALA A 155 7.86 -1.27 23.31
C ALA A 155 8.67 -0.27 24.16
N ALA A 156 9.91 0.02 23.77
CA ALA A 156 10.75 0.99 24.47
C ALA A 156 10.11 2.41 24.49
N ALA A 157 9.49 2.83 23.38
CA ALA A 157 8.75 4.09 23.33
C ALA A 157 7.53 4.09 24.25
N ALA A 158 6.78 2.98 24.30
CA ALA A 158 5.62 2.83 25.18
C ALA A 158 6.02 2.88 26.67
N ASP A 159 7.11 2.21 27.05
CA ASP A 159 7.64 2.21 28.42
C ASP A 159 8.06 3.62 28.84
N ARG A 160 8.76 4.34 27.96
CA ARG A 160 9.15 5.73 28.19
C ARG A 160 7.94 6.66 28.36
N LEU A 161 6.90 6.48 27.54
CA LEU A 161 5.66 7.23 27.69
C LEU A 161 4.95 6.90 29.01
N ALA A 162 4.98 5.65 29.46
CA ALA A 162 4.43 5.25 30.74
C ALA A 162 5.19 5.89 31.91
N GLU A 163 6.51 5.97 31.83
CA GLU A 163 7.35 6.66 32.81
C GLU A 163 6.99 8.14 32.93
N ILE A 164 6.92 8.86 31.80
CA ILE A 164 6.51 10.27 31.76
C ILE A 164 5.12 10.47 32.38
N ARG A 165 4.16 9.59 32.07
CA ARG A 165 2.82 9.67 32.67
C ARG A 165 2.83 9.46 34.19
N ARG A 166 3.70 8.59 34.70
CA ARG A 166 3.86 8.38 36.15
C ARG A 166 4.49 9.60 36.83
N SER A 167 5.52 10.20 36.22
CA SER A 167 6.17 11.39 36.78
C SER A 167 5.19 12.56 36.88
N LEU A 168 4.34 12.76 35.86
CA LEU A 168 3.31 13.81 35.87
C LEU A 168 2.16 13.58 36.87
N ARG A 169 1.96 12.35 37.35
CA ARG A 169 0.90 12.02 38.31
C ARG A 169 1.38 12.04 39.77
N SER A 170 2.69 11.94 39.96
CA SER A 170 3.31 11.80 41.28
C SER A 170 3.73 13.14 41.90
N GLU A 171 3.44 14.26 41.21
CA GLU A 171 3.45 15.63 41.74
C GLU A 171 2.06 16.08 42.23
#